data_AF-Q8WVN8-F1
#
_entry.id   AF-Q8WVN8-F1
#
_cell.length_a   1.000
_cell.length_b   1.000
_cell.length_c   1.000
_cell.angle_alpha   90.00
_cell.angle_beta   90.00
_cell.angle_gamma   90.00
#
_symmetry.space_group_name_H-M   'P 1'
#
loop_
_entity.id
_entity.type
_entity.pdbx_description
1 polymer ?
#
loop_
_entity_poly.entity_id
_entity_poly.type
_entity_poly.pdbx_seq_one_letter_code
_entity_poly.pdbx_strand_id
1 'polypeptide(L)'
;MSVSGLKAELKFLASIFDKNHERFRIVSWKLDELHCQFLVPQQGSPHSLPPPLTLHCNITESYPSSSPIWFVDSEDPNLTSVLERLEDTKNNNLLRQQLKWLICELCSLYNLPKHLDVEMLDQPLPTGQNGTTEEVTSEEEEEEEEMAEDIEDLDHYEMKEEEPISGKKSEDEGIEKENLAILEKIRKTQRQDHLNGAVSGSVQASDRLMKELRDIYRSQSYKTGIYSVELINDSLYDWHVKLQKVDPDSPLHSDLQILKEKEGIEYILLNFSFKDNFPFDPPFVRVVLPVLSGGYVLGGGALCMELLTKQGWSSAYSIESVIMQINATLVKGKARVQFGANKNQYNLARAQQSYNSIVQIHEKNGWYTPPKEDG
;
A
#
# COMPACT_ATOMS: atom_id res chain seq x y z
N MET A 1 8.58 19.36 5.78
CA MET A 1 9.49 18.29 6.22
C MET A 1 10.04 17.62 4.97
N SER A 2 11.27 17.12 4.95
CA SER A 2 11.77 16.33 3.80
C SER A 2 11.16 14.93 3.80
N VAL A 3 11.14 14.26 2.64
CA VAL A 3 10.75 12.83 2.55
C VAL A 3 11.59 11.97 3.50
N SER A 4 12.89 12.28 3.64
CA SER A 4 13.78 11.62 4.60
C SER A 4 13.37 11.86 6.06
N GLY A 5 12.88 13.06 6.39
CA GLY A 5 12.39 13.40 7.72
C GLY A 5 11.12 12.63 8.09
N LEU A 6 10.17 12.52 7.16
CA LEU A 6 8.95 11.74 7.38
C LEU A 6 9.26 10.24 7.52
N LYS A 7 10.18 9.71 6.71
CA LYS A 7 10.65 8.32 6.83
C LYS A 7 11.26 8.06 8.22
N ALA A 8 12.07 8.99 8.72
CA ALA A 8 12.66 8.89 10.06
C ALA A 8 11.59 8.99 11.16
N GLU A 9 10.59 9.87 11.01
CA GLU A 9 9.44 9.97 11.92
C GLU A 9 8.67 8.65 11.98
N LEU A 10 8.31 8.07 10.83
CA LEU A 10 7.56 6.81 10.77
C LEU A 10 8.36 5.63 11.34
N LYS A 11 9.67 5.56 11.09
CA LYS A 11 10.55 4.55 11.71
C LYS A 11 10.57 4.68 13.23
N PHE A 12 10.71 5.90 13.74
CA PHE A 12 10.70 6.16 15.18
C PHE A 12 9.34 5.80 15.82
N LEU A 13 8.23 6.11 15.15
CA LEU A 13 6.91 5.69 15.61
C LEU A 13 6.79 4.16 15.67
N ALA A 14 7.23 3.47 14.62
CA ALA A 14 7.18 2.01 14.53
C ALA A 14 8.14 1.30 15.50
N SER A 15 9.21 1.96 15.96
CA SER A 15 10.09 1.42 17.00
C SER A 15 9.49 1.54 18.41
N ILE A 16 8.61 2.52 18.64
CA ILE A 16 7.88 2.66 19.92
C ILE A 16 6.66 1.73 19.92
N PHE A 17 5.86 1.78 18.86
CA PHE A 17 4.61 1.04 18.73
C PHE A 17 4.76 -0.10 17.73
N ASP A 18 5.60 -1.08 18.07
CA ASP A 18 5.83 -2.23 17.20
C ASP A 18 4.58 -3.11 17.02
N LYS A 19 4.71 -4.18 16.24
CA LYS A 19 3.61 -5.11 15.92
C LYS A 19 3.10 -5.91 17.13
N ASN A 20 3.87 -5.99 18.21
CA ASN A 20 3.57 -6.75 19.42
C ASN A 20 3.15 -5.87 20.59
N HIS A 21 3.38 -4.55 20.52
CA HIS A 21 3.09 -3.59 21.57
C HIS A 21 1.69 -3.80 22.18
N GLU A 22 1.61 -3.75 23.51
CA GLU A 22 0.46 -4.25 24.30
C GLU A 22 -0.79 -3.35 24.26
N ARG A 23 -0.67 -2.14 23.71
CA ARG A 23 -1.73 -1.13 23.69
C ARG A 23 -2.10 -0.68 22.29
N PHE A 24 -1.11 -0.15 21.59
CA PHE A 24 -1.23 0.40 20.25
C PHE A 24 -0.12 -0.16 19.36
N ARG A 25 -0.47 -0.68 18.18
CA ARG A 25 0.48 -1.37 17.28
C ARG A 25 0.48 -0.69 15.93
N ILE A 26 1.65 -0.38 15.40
CA ILE A 26 1.80 -0.01 13.99
C ILE A 26 2.02 -1.31 13.21
N VAL A 27 0.97 -1.73 12.49
CA VAL A 27 0.96 -3.00 11.75
C VAL A 27 1.80 -2.88 10.47
N SER A 28 1.64 -1.76 9.76
CA SER A 28 2.40 -1.44 8.55
C SER A 28 2.39 0.06 8.32
N TRP A 29 3.40 0.56 7.61
CA TRP A 29 3.48 1.97 7.23
C TRP A 29 4.21 2.14 5.90
N LYS A 30 3.86 3.21 5.18
CA LYS A 30 4.58 3.77 4.03
C LYS A 30 4.64 5.28 4.20
N LEU A 31 5.23 6.00 3.24
CA LEU A 31 5.35 7.46 3.31
C LEU A 31 4.01 8.19 3.24
N ASP A 32 2.99 7.56 2.66
CA ASP A 32 1.67 8.12 2.42
C ASP A 32 0.57 7.46 3.26
N GLU A 33 0.87 6.38 4.00
CA GLU A 33 -0.10 5.64 4.81
C GLU A 33 0.49 5.06 6.09
N LEU A 34 -0.32 4.98 7.14
CA LEU A 34 0.02 4.36 8.41
C LEU A 34 -1.16 3.52 8.89
N HIS A 35 -0.95 2.22 9.08
CA HIS A 35 -1.96 1.27 9.55
C HIS A 35 -1.67 0.88 11.00
N CYS A 36 -2.64 1.11 11.86
CA CYS A 36 -2.52 0.91 13.28
C CYS A 36 -3.63 0.01 13.83
N GLN A 37 -3.35 -0.62 14.97
CA GLN A 37 -4.32 -1.37 15.76
C GLN A 37 -4.29 -0.90 17.21
N PHE A 38 -5.45 -0.67 17.79
CA PHE A 38 -5.62 -0.40 19.21
C PHE A 38 -6.26 -1.61 19.89
N LEU A 39 -5.62 -2.13 20.94
CA LEU A 39 -6.10 -3.30 21.67
C LEU A 39 -7.19 -2.91 22.67
N VAL A 40 -8.43 -3.27 22.35
CA VAL A 40 -9.62 -3.03 23.17
C VAL A 40 -9.70 -4.08 24.30
N PRO A 41 -10.01 -3.69 25.55
CA PRO A 41 -10.11 -4.64 26.66
C PRO A 41 -11.30 -5.59 26.52
N GLN A 42 -11.16 -6.79 27.09
CA GLN A 42 -12.20 -7.81 27.12
C GLN A 42 -13.37 -7.37 28.05
N GLN A 43 -14.51 -7.02 27.46
CA GLN A 43 -15.74 -6.79 28.22
C GLN A 43 -16.54 -8.09 28.30
N GLY A 44 -16.45 -8.80 29.43
CA GLY A 44 -17.52 -9.70 29.88
C GLY A 44 -17.54 -11.16 29.39
N SER A 45 -16.56 -11.66 28.62
CA SER A 45 -16.46 -13.11 28.38
C SER A 45 -15.00 -13.58 28.21
N PRO A 46 -14.52 -14.60 28.96
CA PRO A 46 -13.11 -15.01 28.98
C PRO A 46 -12.65 -15.82 27.75
N HIS A 47 -13.55 -16.25 26.85
CA HIS A 47 -13.21 -17.24 25.80
C HIS A 47 -12.92 -16.68 24.40
N SER A 48 -12.93 -15.37 24.21
CA SER A 48 -12.41 -14.74 22.99
C SER A 48 -11.92 -13.33 23.27
N LEU A 49 -10.71 -12.99 22.84
CA LEU A 49 -10.25 -11.61 22.79
C LEU A 49 -11.08 -10.86 21.73
N PRO A 50 -11.61 -9.66 22.02
CA PRO A 50 -12.25 -8.85 20.97
C PRO A 50 -11.22 -8.53 19.88
N PRO A 51 -11.63 -8.44 18.61
CA PRO A 51 -10.73 -8.02 17.55
C PRO A 51 -10.19 -6.62 17.85
N PRO A 52 -8.91 -6.34 17.52
CA PRO A 52 -8.33 -5.03 17.73
C PRO A 52 -9.05 -3.99 16.86
N LEU A 53 -9.14 -2.76 17.37
CA LEU A 53 -9.68 -1.65 16.61
C LEU A 53 -8.67 -1.22 15.54
N THR A 54 -9.06 -1.27 14.27
CA THR A 54 -8.17 -0.92 13.15
C THR A 54 -8.33 0.55 12.76
N LEU A 55 -7.20 1.26 12.72
CA LEU A 55 -7.09 2.68 12.40
C LEU A 55 -6.19 2.86 11.18
N HIS A 56 -6.62 3.70 10.24
CA HIS A 56 -5.85 4.04 9.04
C HIS A 56 -5.58 5.53 9.04
N CYS A 57 -4.36 5.91 8.69
CA CYS A 57 -3.96 7.30 8.55
C CYS A 57 -3.35 7.50 7.16
N ASN A 58 -3.85 8.50 6.44
CA ASN A 58 -3.26 8.93 5.16
C ASN A 58 -2.45 10.21 5.38
N ILE A 59 -1.23 10.22 4.86
CA ILE A 59 -0.30 11.34 4.96
C ILE A 59 -0.13 11.90 3.55
N THR A 60 -0.55 13.14 3.33
CA THR A 60 -0.42 13.75 2.00
C THR A 60 0.97 14.34 1.79
N GLU A 61 1.38 14.54 0.53
CA GLU A 61 2.65 15.17 0.17
C GLU A 61 2.85 16.58 0.76
N SER A 62 1.75 17.24 1.14
CA SER A 62 1.80 18.57 1.75
C SER A 62 2.07 18.57 3.27
N TYR A 63 2.18 17.39 3.89
CA TYR A 63 2.57 17.25 5.29
C TYR A 63 3.96 17.88 5.55
N PRO A 64 4.16 18.63 6.66
CA PRO A 64 3.26 18.86 7.80
C PRO A 64 2.35 20.09 7.64
N SER A 65 2.32 20.72 6.45
CA SER A 65 1.46 21.88 6.21
C SER A 65 -0.01 21.48 6.24
N SER A 66 -0.32 20.27 5.74
CA SER A 66 -1.61 19.61 5.94
C SER A 66 -1.51 18.56 7.04
N SER A 67 -2.62 18.42 7.78
CA SER A 67 -2.79 17.38 8.79
C SER A 67 -2.95 16.00 8.13
N PRO A 68 -2.40 14.94 8.73
CA PRO A 68 -2.77 13.57 8.40
C PRO A 68 -4.29 13.34 8.59
N ILE A 69 -4.85 12.46 7.78
CA ILE A 69 -6.29 12.15 7.77
C ILE A 69 -6.50 10.75 8.35
N TRP A 70 -7.25 10.67 9.45
CA TRP A 70 -7.49 9.42 10.18
C TRP A 70 -8.86 8.81 9.86
N PHE A 71 -8.91 7.49 9.82
CA PHE A 71 -10.08 6.67 9.58
C PHE A 71 -10.11 5.50 10.55
N VAL A 72 -11.30 5.00 10.85
CA VAL A 72 -11.51 3.84 11.73
C VAL A 72 -12.45 2.85 11.04
N ASP A 73 -12.09 1.57 11.09
CA ASP A 73 -12.94 0.48 10.57
C ASP A 73 -13.88 0.00 11.68
N SER A 74 -14.82 0.85 12.08
CA SER A 74 -15.83 0.59 13.11
C SER A 74 -17.08 1.44 12.90
N GLU A 75 -18.26 0.90 13.24
CA GLU A 75 -19.53 1.63 13.23
C GLU A 75 -19.85 2.30 14.59
N ASP A 76 -18.93 2.26 15.56
CA ASP A 76 -19.13 2.89 16.87
C ASP A 76 -19.15 4.42 16.76
N PRO A 77 -20.27 5.09 17.08
CA PRO A 77 -20.38 6.55 16.99
C PRO A 77 -19.42 7.29 17.92
N ASN A 78 -18.97 6.67 19.01
CA ASN A 78 -17.98 7.29 19.91
C ASN A 78 -16.62 7.42 19.21
N LEU A 79 -16.23 6.43 18.41
CA LEU A 79 -14.98 6.47 17.65
C LEU A 79 -15.03 7.51 16.53
N THR A 80 -16.18 7.61 15.85
CA THR A 80 -16.41 8.69 14.87
C THR A 80 -16.24 10.06 15.53
N SER A 81 -16.82 10.27 16.73
CA SER A 81 -16.68 11.53 17.46
C SER A 81 -15.24 11.83 17.90
N VAL A 82 -14.45 10.81 18.25
CA VAL A 82 -13.01 10.98 18.55
C VAL A 82 -12.25 11.47 17.31
N LEU A 83 -12.52 10.90 16.12
CA LEU A 83 -11.85 11.32 14.88
C LEU A 83 -12.27 12.72 14.41
N GLU A 84 -13.55 13.08 14.54
CA GLU A 84 -14.02 14.45 14.23
C GLU A 84 -13.32 15.49 15.11
N ARG A 85 -13.16 15.20 16.42
CA ARG A 85 -12.42 16.06 17.35
C ARG A 85 -10.93 16.17 17.02
N LEU A 86 -10.32 15.11 16.48
CA LEU A 86 -8.94 15.13 16.03
C LEU A 86 -8.74 16.05 14.82
N GLU A 87 -9.68 16.07 13.88
CA GLU A 87 -9.66 16.98 12.73
C GLU A 87 -9.82 18.45 13.17
N ASP A 88 -10.62 18.70 14.20
CA ASP A 88 -10.86 20.05 14.74
C ASP A 88 -9.72 20.62 15.60
N THR A 89 -8.70 19.83 15.96
CA THR A 89 -7.53 20.34 16.67
C THR A 89 -6.66 21.22 15.76
N LYS A 90 -7.05 22.49 15.62
CA LYS A 90 -6.46 23.52 14.73
C LYS A 90 -4.94 23.70 14.78
N ASN A 91 -4.25 23.12 15.76
CA ASN A 91 -2.82 23.30 16.00
C ASN A 91 -2.00 21.98 15.98
N ASN A 92 -2.61 20.81 15.73
CA ASN A 92 -1.91 19.52 15.74
C ASN A 92 -1.85 18.92 14.34
N ASN A 93 -1.02 19.50 13.46
CA ASN A 93 -0.78 18.94 12.12
C ASN A 93 0.31 17.87 12.13
N LEU A 94 1.05 17.71 13.24
CA LEU A 94 2.16 16.77 13.34
C LEU A 94 1.65 15.37 13.66
N LEU A 95 2.11 14.38 12.91
CA LEU A 95 1.70 12.98 13.03
C LEU A 95 1.88 12.46 14.46
N ARG A 96 3.05 12.71 15.06
CA ARG A 96 3.34 12.36 16.46
C ARG A 96 2.33 12.94 17.45
N GLN A 97 1.97 14.22 17.31
CA GLN A 97 1.03 14.88 18.23
C GLN A 97 -0.39 14.35 18.06
N GLN A 98 -0.81 14.11 16.82
CA GLN A 98 -2.09 13.47 16.53
C GLN A 98 -2.14 12.05 17.10
N LEU A 99 -1.07 11.27 16.93
CA LEU A 99 -0.97 9.92 17.46
C LEU A 99 -1.02 9.91 18.99
N LYS A 100 -0.28 10.81 19.65
CA LYS A 100 -0.30 10.98 21.10
C LYS A 100 -1.71 11.28 21.60
N TRP A 101 -2.37 12.23 20.96
CA TRP A 101 -3.74 12.61 21.29
C TRP A 101 -4.72 11.44 21.08
N LEU A 102 -4.64 10.78 19.92
CA LEU A 102 -5.52 9.68 19.55
C LEU A 102 -5.40 8.50 20.52
N ILE A 103 -4.17 8.09 20.87
CA ILE A 103 -3.95 7.01 21.84
C ILE A 103 -4.51 7.41 23.21
N CYS A 104 -4.31 8.66 23.65
CA CYS A 104 -4.85 9.13 24.92
C CYS A 104 -6.39 9.11 24.96
N GLU A 105 -7.05 9.55 23.90
CA GLU A 105 -8.51 9.58 23.81
C GLU A 105 -9.10 8.17 23.71
N LEU A 106 -8.47 7.25 22.97
CA LEU A 106 -8.86 5.84 22.93
C LEU A 106 -8.68 5.16 24.29
N CYS A 107 -7.56 5.43 24.99
CA CYS A 107 -7.37 4.98 26.35
C CYS A 107 -8.47 5.50 27.28
N SER A 108 -8.83 6.77 27.19
CA SER A 108 -9.91 7.35 27.98
C SER A 108 -11.26 6.72 27.65
N LEU A 109 -11.57 6.53 26.36
CA LEU A 109 -12.83 5.94 25.89
C LEU A 109 -13.03 4.51 26.41
N TYR A 110 -11.98 3.71 26.41
CA TYR A 110 -12.02 2.32 26.86
C TYR A 110 -11.61 2.12 28.33
N ASN A 111 -11.49 3.20 29.12
CA ASN A 111 -11.10 3.17 30.54
C ASN A 111 -9.78 2.44 30.81
N LEU A 112 -8.80 2.67 29.94
CA LEU A 112 -7.48 2.05 30.00
C LEU A 112 -6.44 3.03 30.57
N PRO A 113 -5.47 2.54 31.38
CA PRO A 113 -4.36 3.37 31.79
C PRO A 113 -3.56 3.83 30.57
N LYS A 114 -3.09 5.08 30.62
CA LYS A 114 -2.16 5.64 29.64
C LYS A 114 -0.84 4.88 29.71
N HIS A 115 -0.34 4.46 28.56
CA HIS A 115 0.93 3.74 28.46
C HIS A 115 2.11 4.72 28.51
N LEU A 116 3.22 4.34 29.16
CA LEU A 116 4.40 5.20 29.31
C LEU A 116 5.02 5.56 27.95
N ASP A 117 4.98 4.65 26.99
CA ASP A 117 5.52 4.83 25.64
C ASP A 117 4.85 5.98 24.88
N VAL A 118 3.63 6.37 25.26
CA VAL A 118 2.95 7.55 24.69
C VAL A 118 3.71 8.84 24.99
N GLU A 119 4.50 8.89 26.07
CA GLU A 119 5.36 10.04 26.38
C GLU A 119 6.64 10.06 25.52
N MET A 120 7.05 8.92 24.96
CA MET A 120 8.19 8.88 24.02
C MET A 120 7.90 9.65 22.73
N LEU A 121 6.62 9.86 22.40
CA LEU A 121 6.20 10.69 21.26
C LEU A 121 6.57 12.16 21.37
N ASP A 122 6.99 12.65 22.54
CA ASP A 122 7.49 14.03 22.70
C ASP A 122 9.00 14.13 22.54
N GLN A 123 9.74 13.01 22.56
CA GLN A 123 11.18 13.00 22.43
C GLN A 123 11.62 13.49 21.02
N PRO A 124 12.75 14.19 20.89
CA PRO A 124 13.27 14.53 19.57
C PRO A 124 13.53 13.25 18.76
N LEU A 125 13.39 13.32 17.43
CA LEU A 125 13.81 12.19 16.59
C LEU A 125 15.29 11.92 16.85
N PRO A 126 15.70 10.65 17.03
CA PRO A 126 17.10 10.31 17.19
C PRO A 126 17.91 10.91 16.03
N THR A 127 18.68 11.96 16.31
CA THR A 127 19.64 12.51 15.37
C THR A 127 20.80 11.54 15.34
N GLY A 128 20.90 10.74 14.27
CA GLY A 128 22.10 9.96 13.98
C GLY A 128 23.29 10.90 13.79
N GLN A 129 23.94 11.29 14.89
CA GLN A 129 25.32 11.70 14.89
C GLN A 129 26.15 10.45 15.14
N ASN A 130 26.98 10.12 14.16
CA ASN A 130 28.12 9.26 14.33
C ASN A 130 28.89 9.63 15.61
N GLY A 131 29.14 8.64 16.47
CA GLY A 131 30.06 8.72 17.60
C GLY A 131 29.38 9.10 18.92
N THR A 132 29.10 8.11 19.77
CA THR A 132 30.04 7.61 20.77
C THR A 132 29.45 6.37 21.41
N THR A 133 30.29 5.36 21.53
CA THR A 133 30.11 4.10 22.26
C THR A 133 29.44 4.36 23.63
N GLU A 134 28.15 4.09 23.74
CA GLU A 134 27.50 3.92 25.04
C GLU A 134 27.55 2.43 25.36
N GLU A 135 28.21 2.13 26.46
CA GLU A 135 28.40 0.81 27.05
C GLU A 135 27.04 0.15 27.30
N VAL A 136 26.63 -0.74 26.40
CA VAL A 136 25.52 -1.66 26.64
C VAL A 136 26.14 -2.95 27.17
N THR A 137 25.68 -3.30 28.35
CA THR A 137 25.98 -4.46 29.19
C THR A 137 26.53 -5.70 28.48
N SER A 138 27.66 -6.18 28.99
CA SER A 138 28.47 -7.34 28.58
C SER A 138 27.77 -8.70 28.42
N GLU A 139 26.46 -8.78 28.64
CA GLU A 139 25.72 -10.05 28.48
C GLU A 139 25.19 -10.23 27.05
N GLU A 140 24.96 -9.15 26.29
CA GLU A 140 24.55 -9.25 24.87
C GLU A 140 25.75 -9.49 23.93
N GLU A 141 26.95 -9.01 24.28
CA GLU A 141 28.18 -9.30 23.51
C GLU A 141 28.60 -10.78 23.62
N GLU A 142 28.37 -11.44 24.77
CA GLU A 142 28.68 -12.88 24.89
C GLU A 142 27.75 -13.75 24.03
N GLU A 143 26.46 -13.40 23.91
CA GLU A 143 25.54 -14.11 23.00
C GLU A 143 25.80 -13.80 21.51
N GLU A 144 26.27 -12.59 21.18
CA GLU A 144 26.70 -12.26 19.81
C GLU A 144 28.03 -12.91 19.43
N GLU A 145 29.01 -13.01 20.34
CA GLU A 145 30.27 -13.72 20.07
C GLU A 145 30.06 -15.24 19.93
N GLU A 146 29.18 -15.86 20.74
CA GLU A 146 28.87 -17.29 20.61
C GLU A 146 28.11 -17.59 19.30
N MET A 147 27.28 -16.66 18.80
CA MET A 147 26.65 -16.78 17.49
C MET A 147 27.55 -16.35 16.32
N ALA A 148 28.61 -15.59 16.56
CA ALA A 148 29.57 -15.17 15.53
C ALA A 148 30.61 -16.28 15.23
N GLU A 149 31.05 -17.05 16.22
CA GLU A 149 31.99 -18.16 15.99
C GLU A 149 31.37 -19.29 15.16
N ASP A 150 30.04 -19.52 15.24
CA ASP A 150 29.34 -20.52 14.43
C ASP A 150 29.07 -20.07 12.97
N ILE A 151 29.43 -18.83 12.58
CA ILE A 151 29.25 -18.29 11.23
C ILE A 151 30.59 -18.20 10.46
N GLU A 152 31.74 -18.51 11.06
CA GLU A 152 33.02 -18.53 10.30
C GLU A 152 33.08 -19.69 9.28
N ASP A 153 32.30 -20.76 9.45
CA ASP A 153 32.30 -21.93 8.56
C ASP A 153 31.19 -21.93 7.49
N LEU A 154 30.33 -20.90 7.44
CA LEU A 154 29.36 -20.79 6.35
C LEU A 154 29.96 -20.01 5.18
N ASP A 155 30.83 -20.70 4.44
CA ASP A 155 31.43 -20.29 3.17
C ASP A 155 30.63 -19.19 2.46
N HIS A 156 31.19 -17.98 2.48
CA HIS A 156 30.81 -16.87 1.61
C HIS A 156 30.85 -17.35 0.15
N TYR A 157 29.72 -17.89 -0.33
CA TYR A 157 29.42 -17.90 -1.75
C TYR A 157 29.19 -16.44 -2.16
N GLU A 158 30.28 -15.73 -2.44
CA GLU A 158 30.25 -14.61 -3.36
C GLU A 158 29.48 -15.11 -4.59
N MET A 159 28.27 -14.58 -4.80
CA MET A 159 27.60 -14.69 -6.09
C MET A 159 28.55 -14.04 -7.10
N LYS A 160 29.41 -14.87 -7.70
CA LYS A 160 30.18 -14.49 -8.89
C LYS A 160 29.19 -13.87 -9.83
N GLU A 161 29.50 -12.68 -10.32
CA GLU A 161 28.78 -12.08 -11.44
C GLU A 161 28.72 -13.16 -12.52
N GLU A 162 27.54 -13.77 -12.69
CA GLU A 162 27.34 -14.70 -13.78
C GLU A 162 27.48 -13.88 -15.06
N GLU A 163 28.63 -14.03 -15.71
CA GLU A 163 28.81 -13.56 -17.08
C GLU A 163 27.65 -14.10 -17.92
N PRO A 164 27.03 -13.26 -18.77
CA PRO A 164 25.77 -13.61 -19.42
C PRO A 164 25.95 -14.86 -20.26
N ILE A 165 25.28 -15.94 -19.85
CA ILE A 165 25.24 -17.22 -20.56
C ILE A 165 24.77 -16.95 -21.99
N SER A 166 25.73 -16.98 -22.93
CA SER A 166 25.54 -16.73 -24.35
C SER A 166 24.68 -17.84 -24.96
N GLY A 167 23.36 -17.70 -24.96
CA GLY A 167 22.47 -18.66 -25.61
C GLY A 167 21.02 -18.67 -25.15
N LYS A 168 20.68 -18.08 -23.98
CA LYS A 168 19.29 -17.73 -23.69
C LYS A 168 19.02 -16.38 -24.33
N LYS A 169 17.94 -16.28 -25.12
CA LYS A 169 17.35 -14.97 -25.45
C LYS A 169 17.39 -14.13 -24.19
N SER A 170 18.09 -13.00 -24.22
CA SER A 170 18.31 -12.24 -23.00
C SER A 170 16.93 -11.97 -22.41
N GLU A 171 16.75 -12.20 -21.10
CA GLU A 171 15.43 -12.04 -20.47
C GLU A 171 14.86 -10.65 -20.77
N ASP A 172 15.72 -9.68 -21.03
CA ASP A 172 15.41 -8.29 -21.28
C ASP A 172 15.17 -7.95 -22.78
N GLU A 173 15.12 -8.95 -23.67
CA GLU A 173 14.81 -8.76 -25.10
C GLU A 173 13.43 -8.09 -25.31
N GLY A 174 13.41 -7.06 -26.17
CA GLY A 174 12.18 -6.36 -26.55
C GLY A 174 11.70 -5.33 -25.53
N ILE A 175 12.46 -5.03 -24.48
CA ILE A 175 12.20 -3.96 -23.53
C ILE A 175 12.97 -2.69 -23.96
N GLU A 176 12.30 -1.54 -23.92
CA GLU A 176 12.92 -0.26 -24.27
C GLU A 176 13.98 0.18 -23.25
N LYS A 177 14.99 0.94 -23.70
CA LYS A 177 16.16 1.31 -22.89
C LYS A 177 15.80 2.01 -21.57
N GLU A 178 14.79 2.87 -21.58
CA GLU A 178 14.32 3.57 -20.38
C GLU A 178 13.75 2.60 -19.35
N ASN A 179 12.95 1.64 -19.80
CA ASN A 179 12.38 0.60 -18.95
C ASN A 179 13.43 -0.38 -18.42
N LEU A 180 14.48 -0.67 -19.20
CA LEU A 180 15.64 -1.43 -18.71
C LEU A 180 16.36 -0.74 -17.55
N ALA A 181 16.53 0.59 -17.63
CA ALA A 181 17.15 1.35 -16.55
C ALA A 181 16.30 1.33 -15.27
N ILE A 182 14.97 1.34 -15.38
CA ILE A 182 14.06 1.17 -14.25
C ILE A 182 14.25 -0.21 -13.61
N LEU A 183 14.26 -1.28 -14.42
CA LEU A 183 14.47 -2.65 -13.91
C LEU A 183 15.82 -2.82 -13.22
N GLU A 184 16.89 -2.23 -13.77
CA GLU A 184 18.22 -2.25 -13.16
C GLU A 184 18.25 -1.49 -11.83
N LYS A 185 17.59 -0.31 -11.77
CA LYS A 185 17.44 0.47 -10.54
C LYS A 185 16.74 -0.34 -9.45
N ILE A 186 15.63 -1.01 -9.77
CA ILE A 186 14.89 -1.84 -8.80
C ILE A 186 15.78 -2.98 -8.28
N ARG A 187 16.48 -3.70 -9.16
CA ARG A 187 17.40 -4.78 -8.75
C ARG A 187 18.48 -4.28 -7.78
N LYS A 188 19.05 -3.10 -8.04
CA LYS A 188 20.04 -2.48 -7.14
C LYS A 188 19.44 -2.11 -5.78
N THR A 189 18.25 -1.51 -5.76
CA THR A 189 17.55 -1.16 -4.53
C THR A 189 17.20 -2.41 -3.71
N GLN A 190 16.65 -3.46 -4.32
CA GLN A 190 16.31 -4.70 -3.63
C GLN A 190 17.53 -5.37 -2.99
N ARG A 191 18.67 -5.42 -3.71
CA ARG A 191 19.93 -5.93 -3.15
C ARG A 191 20.40 -5.12 -1.95
N GLN A 192 20.31 -3.79 -2.04
CA GLN A 192 20.69 -2.91 -0.94
C GLN A 192 19.77 -3.08 0.28
N ASP A 193 18.46 -3.22 0.06
CA ASP A 193 17.50 -3.43 1.14
C ASP A 193 17.66 -4.80 1.81
N HIS A 194 18.03 -5.84 1.04
CA HIS A 194 18.41 -7.15 1.57
C HIS A 194 19.64 -7.07 2.48
N LEU A 195 20.69 -6.35 2.06
CA LEU A 195 21.90 -6.14 2.86
C LEU A 195 21.61 -5.34 4.15
N ASN A 196 20.65 -4.42 4.10
CA ASN A 196 20.29 -3.57 5.24
C ASN A 196 19.21 -4.18 6.15
N GLY A 197 18.74 -5.41 5.90
CA GLY A 197 17.62 -6.02 6.63
C GLY A 197 16.26 -5.30 6.47
N ALA A 198 16.15 -4.39 5.51
CA ALA A 198 14.97 -3.55 5.26
C ALA A 198 14.04 -4.12 4.18
N VAL A 199 14.01 -5.45 4.05
CA VAL A 199 13.32 -6.14 2.94
C VAL A 199 11.81 -5.92 3.01
N SER A 200 11.26 -5.36 1.94
CA SER A 200 9.81 -5.30 1.75
C SER A 200 9.35 -6.55 1.00
N GLY A 201 8.51 -7.35 1.67
CA GLY A 201 7.86 -8.54 1.09
C GLY A 201 8.74 -9.80 1.01
N SER A 202 8.22 -10.84 0.34
CA SER A 202 8.93 -12.12 0.16
C SER A 202 9.74 -12.15 -1.15
N VAL A 203 10.84 -12.93 -1.16
CA VAL A 203 11.67 -13.15 -2.36
C VAL A 203 10.81 -13.64 -3.53
N GLN A 204 9.93 -14.62 -3.28
CA GLN A 204 9.04 -15.16 -4.30
C GLN A 204 8.10 -14.11 -4.89
N ALA A 205 7.49 -13.26 -4.03
CA ALA A 205 6.62 -12.19 -4.52
C ALA A 205 7.40 -11.16 -5.32
N SER A 206 8.57 -10.75 -4.82
CA SER A 206 9.45 -9.80 -5.50
C SER A 206 9.89 -10.32 -6.88
N ASP A 207 10.32 -11.57 -6.99
CA ASP A 207 10.72 -12.18 -8.27
C ASP A 207 9.56 -12.25 -9.24
N ARG A 208 8.37 -12.63 -8.75
CA ARG A 208 7.17 -12.68 -9.57
C ARG A 208 6.77 -11.29 -10.05
N LEU A 209 6.76 -10.27 -9.19
CA LEU A 209 6.45 -8.89 -9.58
C LEU A 209 7.45 -8.33 -10.59
N MET A 210 8.73 -8.63 -10.41
CA MET A 210 9.78 -8.28 -11.38
C MET A 210 9.52 -8.92 -12.74
N LYS A 211 9.05 -10.17 -12.78
CA LYS A 211 8.64 -10.84 -14.03
C LYS A 211 7.40 -10.17 -14.65
N GLU A 212 6.37 -9.88 -13.86
CA GLU A 212 5.15 -9.20 -14.35
C GLU A 212 5.47 -7.83 -14.96
N LEU A 213 6.34 -7.05 -14.32
CA LEU A 213 6.76 -5.75 -14.82
C LEU A 213 7.55 -5.86 -16.14
N ARG A 214 8.43 -6.86 -16.27
CA ARG A 214 9.10 -7.17 -17.54
C ARG A 214 8.11 -7.54 -18.64
N ASP A 215 7.14 -8.38 -18.32
CA ASP A 215 6.12 -8.82 -19.28
C ASP A 215 5.26 -7.62 -19.76
N ILE A 216 4.88 -6.72 -18.84
CA ILE A 216 4.23 -5.43 -19.18
C ILE A 216 5.09 -4.60 -20.13
N TYR A 217 6.37 -4.38 -19.83
CA TYR A 217 7.25 -3.58 -20.69
C TYR A 217 7.50 -4.21 -22.07
N ARG A 218 7.37 -5.53 -22.21
CA ARG A 218 7.41 -6.20 -23.52
C ARG A 218 6.10 -6.08 -24.29
N SER A 219 4.98 -5.91 -23.58
CA SER A 219 3.63 -5.97 -24.15
C SER A 219 3.37 -4.87 -25.19
N GLN A 220 2.54 -5.20 -26.18
CA GLN A 220 2.08 -4.22 -27.18
C GLN A 220 1.13 -3.19 -26.57
N SER A 221 0.30 -3.61 -25.61
CA SER A 221 -0.65 -2.74 -24.91
C SER A 221 0.04 -1.57 -24.22
N TYR A 222 1.16 -1.84 -23.55
CA TYR A 222 2.00 -0.81 -22.92
C TYR A 222 2.70 0.06 -23.98
N LYS A 223 3.38 -0.54 -24.96
CA LYS A 223 4.12 0.19 -26.02
C LYS A 223 3.25 1.09 -26.88
N THR A 224 2.01 0.70 -27.12
CA THR A 224 1.04 1.51 -27.86
C THR A 224 0.40 2.61 -27.01
N GLY A 225 0.73 2.70 -25.72
CA GLY A 225 0.21 3.70 -24.79
C GLY A 225 -1.26 3.50 -24.48
N ILE A 226 -1.75 2.25 -24.38
CA ILE A 226 -3.10 2.00 -23.84
C ILE A 226 -3.11 2.33 -22.35
N TYR A 227 -2.03 1.97 -21.67
CA TYR A 227 -1.78 2.32 -20.29
C TYR A 227 -0.29 2.56 -20.05
N SER A 228 0.03 3.22 -18.96
CA SER A 228 1.40 3.35 -18.43
C SER A 228 1.46 2.91 -16.97
N VAL A 229 2.67 2.56 -16.52
CA VAL A 229 2.94 2.07 -15.15
C VAL A 229 4.08 2.88 -14.55
N GLU A 230 3.87 3.38 -13.35
CA GLU A 230 4.85 4.11 -12.53
C GLU A 230 4.90 3.47 -11.14
N LEU A 231 6.10 3.22 -10.61
CA LEU A 231 6.26 2.69 -9.25
C LEU A 231 6.18 3.82 -8.23
N ILE A 232 5.35 3.65 -7.19
CA ILE A 232 5.22 4.64 -6.13
C ILE A 232 6.38 4.48 -5.16
N ASN A 233 7.13 5.55 -4.91
CA ASN A 233 8.30 5.54 -4.02
C ASN A 233 9.35 4.47 -4.39
N ASP A 234 9.50 4.16 -5.68
CA ASP A 234 10.34 3.07 -6.19
C ASP A 234 9.96 1.66 -5.63
N SER A 235 8.77 1.53 -5.03
CA SER A 235 8.29 0.27 -4.47
C SER A 235 7.78 -0.68 -5.56
N LEU A 236 8.30 -1.90 -5.56
CA LEU A 236 7.79 -2.97 -6.42
C LEU A 236 6.40 -3.45 -6.00
N TYR A 237 5.92 -3.08 -4.81
CA TYR A 237 4.63 -3.53 -4.26
C TYR A 237 3.53 -2.48 -4.39
N ASP A 238 3.80 -1.32 -4.99
CA ASP A 238 2.81 -0.24 -5.11
C ASP A 238 2.95 0.54 -6.41
N TRP A 239 1.97 0.39 -7.31
CA TRP A 239 2.04 0.90 -8.68
C TRP A 239 0.91 1.88 -8.97
N HIS A 240 1.24 2.96 -9.65
CA HIS A 240 0.29 3.81 -10.36
C HIS A 240 0.16 3.33 -11.81
N VAL A 241 -1.05 2.93 -12.19
CA VAL A 241 -1.38 2.54 -13.57
C VAL A 241 -2.31 3.57 -14.16
N LYS A 242 -1.88 4.31 -15.19
CA LYS A 242 -2.72 5.29 -15.89
C LYS A 242 -3.31 4.63 -17.13
N LEU A 243 -4.61 4.41 -17.15
CA LEU A 243 -5.34 4.02 -18.37
C LEU A 243 -5.50 5.25 -19.26
N GLN A 244 -4.73 5.30 -20.34
CA GLN A 244 -4.66 6.45 -21.27
C GLN A 244 -5.63 6.31 -22.44
N LYS A 245 -5.90 5.06 -22.89
CA LYS A 245 -6.84 4.78 -23.97
C LYS A 245 -7.90 3.80 -23.49
N VAL A 246 -9.14 4.27 -23.53
CA VAL A 246 -10.36 3.46 -23.43
C VAL A 246 -10.98 3.34 -24.83
N ASP A 247 -11.96 2.45 -25.01
CA ASP A 247 -12.67 2.28 -26.27
C ASP A 247 -13.17 3.64 -26.82
N PRO A 248 -12.70 4.09 -28.00
CA PRO A 248 -13.10 5.36 -28.61
C PRO A 248 -14.60 5.53 -28.83
N ASP A 249 -15.34 4.43 -29.01
CA ASP A 249 -16.78 4.45 -29.23
C ASP A 249 -17.58 4.57 -27.91
N SER A 250 -16.88 4.49 -26.76
CA SER A 250 -17.51 4.61 -25.45
C SER A 250 -17.79 6.06 -25.04
N PRO A 251 -18.89 6.33 -24.31
CA PRO A 251 -19.12 7.64 -23.69
C PRO A 251 -18.00 8.05 -22.72
N LEU A 252 -17.32 7.07 -22.10
CA LEU A 252 -16.18 7.31 -21.22
C LEU A 252 -15.02 7.98 -21.96
N HIS A 253 -14.76 7.59 -23.21
CA HIS A 253 -13.73 8.24 -24.03
C HIS A 253 -14.01 9.74 -24.20
N SER A 254 -15.26 10.08 -24.53
CA SER A 254 -15.70 11.47 -24.68
C SER A 254 -15.57 12.25 -23.37
N ASP A 255 -15.93 11.63 -22.25
CA ASP A 255 -15.78 12.25 -20.92
C ASP A 255 -14.31 12.55 -20.59
N LEU A 256 -13.37 11.66 -20.93
CA LEU A 256 -11.93 11.88 -20.71
C LEU A 256 -11.37 13.01 -21.58
N GLN A 257 -11.88 13.21 -22.80
CA GLN A 257 -11.51 14.39 -23.60
C GLN A 257 -11.99 15.69 -22.95
N ILE A 258 -13.22 15.72 -22.44
CA ILE A 258 -13.74 16.88 -21.71
C ILE A 258 -12.95 17.12 -20.42
N LEU A 259 -12.56 16.06 -19.71
CA LEU A 259 -11.75 16.15 -18.50
C LEU A 259 -10.36 16.69 -18.79
N LYS A 260 -9.75 16.31 -19.93
CA LYS A 260 -8.47 16.85 -20.40
C LYS A 260 -8.57 18.37 -20.61
N GLU A 261 -9.62 18.82 -21.27
CA GLU A 261 -9.84 20.26 -21.53
C GLU A 261 -10.09 21.07 -20.25
N LYS A 262 -10.80 20.49 -19.27
CA LYS A 262 -11.20 21.20 -18.04
C LYS A 262 -10.15 21.15 -16.93
N GLU A 263 -9.50 20.01 -16.74
CA GLU A 263 -8.64 19.74 -15.58
C GLU A 263 -7.23 19.27 -15.96
N GLY A 264 -6.93 19.09 -17.25
CA GLY A 264 -5.65 18.56 -17.71
C GLY A 264 -5.46 17.06 -17.45
N ILE A 265 -6.54 16.35 -17.09
CA ILE A 265 -6.51 14.91 -16.79
C ILE A 265 -7.15 14.16 -17.96
N GLU A 266 -6.37 13.32 -18.65
CA GLU A 266 -6.82 12.55 -19.81
C GLU A 266 -6.81 11.02 -19.60
N TYR A 267 -6.64 10.60 -18.35
CA TYR A 267 -6.47 9.20 -17.98
C TYR A 267 -7.28 8.84 -16.74
N ILE A 268 -7.49 7.54 -16.55
CA ILE A 268 -7.98 6.98 -15.29
C ILE A 268 -6.77 6.43 -14.54
N LEU A 269 -6.50 6.98 -13.37
CA LEU A 269 -5.41 6.54 -12.50
C LEU A 269 -5.93 5.43 -11.58
N LEU A 270 -5.29 4.28 -11.68
CA LEU A 270 -5.47 3.15 -10.78
C LEU A 270 -4.26 3.02 -9.87
N ASN A 271 -4.49 2.55 -8.66
CA ASN A 271 -3.46 2.14 -7.73
C ASN A 271 -3.54 0.61 -7.55
N PHE A 272 -2.41 -0.06 -7.73
CA PHE A 272 -2.25 -1.49 -7.53
C PHE A 272 -1.33 -1.70 -6.34
N SER A 273 -1.84 -2.31 -5.28
CA SER A 273 -1.05 -2.68 -4.11
C SER A 273 -0.94 -4.20 -4.00
N PHE A 274 0.29 -4.69 -3.88
CA PHE A 274 0.62 -6.10 -3.78
C PHE A 274 1.02 -6.46 -2.35
N LYS A 275 0.65 -7.67 -1.93
CA LYS A 275 1.09 -8.25 -0.66
C LYS A 275 2.30 -9.16 -0.86
N ASP A 276 2.97 -9.47 0.24
CA ASP A 276 4.09 -10.41 0.32
C ASP A 276 3.76 -11.85 -0.11
N ASN A 277 2.48 -12.22 -0.09
CA ASN A 277 1.98 -13.52 -0.55
C ASN A 277 1.61 -13.54 -2.06
N PHE A 278 1.89 -12.49 -2.82
CA PHE A 278 1.74 -12.51 -4.28
C PHE A 278 2.66 -13.59 -4.90
N PRO A 279 2.23 -14.36 -5.93
CA PRO A 279 0.99 -14.27 -6.71
C PRO A 279 -0.19 -15.11 -6.19
N PHE A 280 -0.14 -15.61 -4.95
CA PHE A 280 -1.24 -16.42 -4.40
C PHE A 280 -2.41 -15.56 -3.93
N ASP A 281 -2.14 -14.38 -3.39
CA ASP A 281 -3.15 -13.35 -3.14
C ASP A 281 -3.24 -12.35 -4.32
N PRO A 282 -4.43 -11.84 -4.63
CA PRO A 282 -4.61 -10.81 -5.67
C PRO A 282 -3.99 -9.46 -5.27
N PRO A 283 -3.67 -8.60 -6.24
CA PRO A 283 -3.46 -7.20 -5.97
C PRO A 283 -4.75 -6.55 -5.46
N PHE A 284 -4.63 -5.67 -4.47
CA PHE A 284 -5.69 -4.74 -4.15
C PHE A 284 -5.65 -3.59 -5.17
N VAL A 285 -6.75 -3.39 -5.90
CA VAL A 285 -6.83 -2.38 -6.96
C VAL A 285 -7.96 -1.39 -6.69
N ARG A 286 -7.64 -0.10 -6.85
CA ARG A 286 -8.61 0.99 -6.71
C ARG A 286 -8.41 2.08 -7.76
N VAL A 287 -9.49 2.77 -8.10
CA VAL A 287 -9.47 4.04 -8.83
C VAL A 287 -9.04 5.14 -7.88
N VAL A 288 -8.02 5.89 -8.28
CA VAL A 288 -7.56 7.10 -7.58
C VAL A 288 -8.28 8.32 -8.13
N LEU A 289 -8.32 8.47 -9.46
CA LEU A 289 -9.02 9.55 -10.16
C LEU A 289 -9.29 9.18 -11.63
N PRO A 290 -10.25 9.84 -12.31
CA PRO A 290 -11.29 10.69 -11.74
C PRO A 290 -12.32 9.87 -10.95
N VAL A 291 -13.25 10.56 -10.28
CA VAL A 291 -14.42 9.89 -9.70
C VAL A 291 -15.33 9.40 -10.83
N LEU A 292 -15.69 8.13 -10.81
CA LEU A 292 -16.49 7.48 -11.84
C LEU A 292 -17.88 7.12 -11.31
N SER A 293 -18.89 7.15 -12.17
CA SER A 293 -20.19 6.53 -11.95
C SER A 293 -20.35 5.35 -12.91
N GLY A 294 -20.95 4.25 -12.46
CA GLY A 294 -20.98 3.01 -13.24
C GLY A 294 -19.60 2.32 -13.28
N GLY A 295 -19.38 1.47 -14.28
CA GLY A 295 -18.09 0.77 -14.46
C GLY A 295 -17.76 -0.26 -13.39
N TYR A 296 -18.73 -0.64 -12.54
CA TYR A 296 -18.52 -1.46 -11.35
C TYR A 296 -17.53 -0.84 -10.34
N VAL A 297 -17.38 0.50 -10.36
CA VAL A 297 -16.57 1.25 -9.39
C VAL A 297 -17.42 1.59 -8.17
N LEU A 298 -16.95 1.23 -6.99
CA LEU A 298 -17.63 1.45 -5.71
C LEU A 298 -17.37 2.86 -5.16
N GLY A 299 -18.17 3.29 -4.19
CA GLY A 299 -18.14 4.66 -3.66
C GLY A 299 -16.79 5.13 -3.12
N GLY A 300 -15.95 4.21 -2.61
CA GLY A 300 -14.58 4.48 -2.16
C GLY A 300 -13.49 4.35 -3.23
N GLY A 301 -13.83 3.96 -4.46
CA GLY A 301 -12.90 3.76 -5.57
C GLY A 301 -12.47 2.29 -5.80
N ALA A 302 -12.89 1.35 -4.94
CA ALA A 302 -12.64 -0.07 -5.18
C ALA A 302 -13.41 -0.60 -6.41
N LEU A 303 -12.89 -1.63 -7.05
CA LEU A 303 -13.50 -2.27 -8.21
C LEU A 303 -14.26 -3.53 -7.79
N CYS A 304 -15.53 -3.64 -8.18
CA CYS A 304 -16.33 -4.84 -7.99
C CYS A 304 -16.04 -5.82 -9.14
N MET A 305 -14.97 -6.60 -8.98
CA MET A 305 -14.55 -7.61 -9.96
C MET A 305 -14.12 -8.89 -9.24
N GLU A 306 -14.69 -10.03 -9.64
CA GLU A 306 -14.42 -11.34 -9.04
C GLU A 306 -12.92 -11.68 -9.05
N LEU A 307 -12.23 -11.41 -10.16
CA LEU A 307 -10.80 -11.69 -10.30
C LEU A 307 -9.92 -10.93 -9.29
N LEU A 308 -10.39 -9.82 -8.72
CA LEU A 308 -9.66 -9.07 -7.69
C LEU A 308 -9.93 -9.56 -6.26
N THR A 309 -10.71 -10.64 -6.12
CA THR A 309 -11.03 -11.27 -4.83
C THR A 309 -10.28 -12.59 -4.65
N LYS A 310 -10.09 -13.03 -3.41
CA LYS A 310 -9.37 -14.29 -3.11
C LYS A 310 -10.00 -15.51 -3.77
N GLN A 311 -11.32 -15.52 -3.94
CA GLN A 311 -12.08 -16.63 -4.52
C GLN A 311 -11.97 -16.67 -6.05
N GLY A 312 -11.93 -15.50 -6.70
CA GLY A 312 -11.84 -15.38 -8.15
C GLY A 312 -10.43 -15.24 -8.71
N TRP A 313 -9.46 -14.92 -7.86
CA TRP A 313 -8.07 -14.74 -8.26
C TRP A 313 -7.40 -16.08 -8.61
N SER A 314 -6.59 -16.05 -9.67
CA SER A 314 -5.72 -17.14 -10.06
C SER A 314 -4.29 -16.61 -10.21
N SER A 315 -3.32 -17.30 -9.63
CA SER A 315 -1.89 -16.98 -9.78
C SER A 315 -1.40 -17.11 -11.24
N ALA A 316 -2.23 -17.66 -12.14
CA ALA A 316 -1.99 -17.72 -13.57
C ALA A 316 -2.30 -16.40 -14.30
N TYR A 317 -3.08 -15.47 -13.70
CA TYR A 317 -3.33 -14.18 -14.31
C TYR A 317 -2.06 -13.33 -14.34
N SER A 318 -1.78 -12.71 -15.49
CA SER A 318 -0.76 -11.68 -15.60
C SER A 318 -1.33 -10.32 -15.22
N ILE A 319 -0.51 -9.43 -14.68
CA ILE A 319 -0.94 -8.07 -14.32
C ILE A 319 -1.35 -7.27 -15.56
N GLU A 320 -0.72 -7.50 -16.72
CA GLU A 320 -1.22 -6.97 -17.99
C GLU A 320 -2.68 -7.37 -18.24
N SER A 321 -3.01 -8.66 -18.10
CA SER A 321 -4.37 -9.14 -18.36
C SER A 321 -5.38 -8.54 -17.37
N VAL A 322 -4.97 -8.29 -16.12
CA VAL A 322 -5.78 -7.62 -15.10
C VAL A 322 -6.04 -6.16 -15.49
N ILE A 323 -5.00 -5.42 -15.87
CA ILE A 323 -5.11 -4.03 -16.33
C ILE A 323 -6.06 -3.93 -17.53
N MET A 324 -5.90 -4.80 -18.52
CA MET A 324 -6.72 -4.82 -19.72
C MET A 324 -8.18 -5.20 -19.44
N GLN A 325 -8.42 -6.17 -18.55
CA GLN A 325 -9.77 -6.52 -18.11
C GLN A 325 -10.45 -5.39 -17.35
N ILE A 326 -9.73 -4.65 -16.49
CA ILE A 326 -10.26 -3.46 -15.83
C ILE A 326 -10.66 -2.41 -16.87
N ASN A 327 -9.77 -2.14 -17.84
CA ASN A 327 -10.04 -1.17 -18.91
C ASN A 327 -11.33 -1.52 -19.69
N ALA A 328 -11.48 -2.78 -20.10
CA ALA A 328 -12.69 -3.27 -20.77
C ALA A 328 -13.93 -3.23 -19.87
N THR A 329 -13.78 -3.57 -18.59
CA THR A 329 -14.88 -3.61 -17.62
C THR A 329 -15.46 -2.23 -17.35
N LEU A 330 -14.63 -1.19 -17.29
CA LEU A 330 -15.09 0.20 -17.16
C LEU A 330 -16.02 0.58 -18.33
N VAL A 331 -15.65 0.22 -19.56
CA VAL A 331 -16.47 0.47 -20.75
C VAL A 331 -17.75 -0.36 -20.74
N LYS A 332 -17.66 -1.68 -20.51
CA LYS A 332 -18.81 -2.59 -20.45
C LYS A 332 -19.81 -2.20 -19.35
N GLY A 333 -19.31 -1.77 -18.21
CA GLY A 333 -20.09 -1.23 -17.09
C GLY A 333 -20.59 0.19 -17.30
N LYS A 334 -20.41 0.78 -18.50
CA LYS A 334 -20.86 2.12 -18.89
C LYS A 334 -20.35 3.21 -17.94
N ALA A 335 -19.08 3.11 -17.52
CA ALA A 335 -18.48 4.10 -16.64
C ALA A 335 -18.57 5.51 -17.24
N ARG A 336 -18.82 6.51 -16.41
CA ARG A 336 -18.87 7.94 -16.77
C ARG A 336 -18.06 8.74 -15.77
N VAL A 337 -17.42 9.82 -16.21
CA VAL A 337 -16.75 10.74 -15.29
C VAL A 337 -17.78 11.57 -14.54
N GLN A 338 -17.67 11.62 -13.21
CA GLN A 338 -18.48 12.51 -12.37
C GLN A 338 -17.83 13.89 -12.29
N PHE A 339 -18.12 14.76 -13.25
CA PHE A 339 -17.61 16.13 -13.26
C PHE A 339 -18.05 16.90 -12.01
N GLY A 340 -17.10 17.53 -11.31
CA GLY A 340 -17.36 18.30 -10.09
C GLY A 340 -17.49 17.45 -8.82
N ALA A 341 -17.23 16.15 -8.88
CA ALA A 341 -17.16 15.31 -7.69
C ALA A 341 -16.00 15.75 -6.76
N ASN A 342 -16.14 15.47 -5.47
CA ASN A 342 -15.09 15.76 -4.50
C ASN A 342 -13.86 14.88 -4.79
N LYS A 343 -12.68 15.50 -4.95
CA LYS A 343 -11.42 14.78 -5.20
C LYS A 343 -11.02 13.83 -4.06
N ASN A 344 -11.50 14.09 -2.83
CA ASN A 344 -11.25 13.23 -1.66
C ASN A 344 -12.27 12.08 -1.53
N GLN A 345 -13.22 11.96 -2.47
CA GLN A 345 -14.25 10.92 -2.43
C GLN A 345 -13.61 9.52 -2.48
N TYR A 346 -12.60 9.34 -3.32
CA TYR A 346 -11.80 8.13 -3.38
C TYR A 346 -10.57 8.26 -2.49
N ASN A 347 -10.39 7.28 -1.61
CA ASN A 347 -9.19 7.13 -0.79
C ASN A 347 -9.05 5.66 -0.38
N LEU A 348 -7.87 5.31 0.13
CA LEU A 348 -7.54 3.93 0.46
C LEU A 348 -8.51 3.30 1.46
N ALA A 349 -8.77 3.97 2.59
CA ALA A 349 -9.62 3.44 3.65
C ALA A 349 -11.04 3.14 3.15
N ARG A 350 -11.65 4.08 2.41
CA ARG A 350 -12.98 3.89 1.82
C ARG A 350 -12.99 2.81 0.74
N ALA A 351 -11.91 2.68 -0.04
CA ALA A 351 -11.77 1.61 -1.02
C ALA A 351 -11.69 0.25 -0.31
N GLN A 352 -10.89 0.11 0.74
CA GLN A 352 -10.77 -1.12 1.53
C GLN A 352 -12.10 -1.49 2.19
N GLN A 353 -12.80 -0.53 2.81
CA GLN A 353 -14.13 -0.76 3.37
C GLN A 353 -15.14 -1.24 2.32
N SER A 354 -15.16 -0.58 1.15
CA SER A 354 -16.04 -0.97 0.04
C SER A 354 -15.69 -2.36 -0.50
N TYR A 355 -14.40 -2.70 -0.58
CA TYR A 355 -13.91 -4.02 -0.99
C TYR A 355 -14.30 -5.11 0.02
N ASN A 356 -14.10 -4.88 1.32
CA ASN A 356 -14.49 -5.85 2.35
C ASN A 356 -16.00 -6.11 2.33
N SER A 357 -16.80 -5.06 2.17
CA SER A 357 -18.26 -5.17 2.05
C SER A 357 -18.68 -5.99 0.83
N ILE A 358 -18.08 -5.75 -0.35
CA ILE A 358 -18.46 -6.47 -1.58
C ILE A 358 -18.03 -7.93 -1.55
N VAL A 359 -16.86 -8.24 -0.99
CA VAL A 359 -16.38 -9.61 -0.78
C VAL A 359 -17.35 -10.39 0.10
N GLN A 360 -17.77 -9.83 1.24
CA GLN A 360 -18.75 -10.49 2.13
C GLN A 360 -20.10 -10.76 1.44
N ILE A 361 -20.57 -9.82 0.61
CA ILE A 361 -21.83 -9.97 -0.14
C ILE A 361 -21.72 -11.10 -1.16
N HIS A 362 -20.62 -11.18 -1.92
CA HIS A 362 -20.44 -12.20 -2.97
C HIS A 362 -19.98 -13.55 -2.44
N GLU A 363 -19.27 -13.63 -1.31
CA GLU A 363 -19.02 -14.90 -0.62
C GLU A 363 -20.33 -15.60 -0.24
N LYS A 364 -21.35 -14.82 0.16
CA LYS A 364 -22.65 -15.35 0.54
C LYS A 364 -23.57 -15.65 -0.65
N ASN A 365 -23.59 -14.76 -1.65
CA ASN A 365 -24.58 -14.80 -2.73
C ASN A 365 -24.04 -15.35 -4.06
N GLY A 366 -22.73 -15.53 -4.19
CA GLY A 366 -22.04 -15.85 -5.43
C GLY A 366 -21.77 -14.62 -6.31
N TRP A 367 -20.88 -14.81 -7.28
CA TRP A 367 -20.63 -13.85 -8.37
C TRP A 367 -21.55 -14.13 -9.54
N TYR A 368 -22.02 -13.05 -10.18
CA TYR A 368 -22.73 -13.18 -11.46
C TYR A 368 -21.72 -13.45 -12.56
N THR A 369 -21.77 -14.63 -13.17
CA THR A 369 -20.99 -14.96 -14.37
C THR A 369 -21.80 -14.57 -15.61
N PRO A 370 -21.37 -13.57 -16.41
CA PRO A 370 -22.05 -13.26 -17.66
C PRO A 370 -22.04 -14.45 -18.62
N PRO A 371 -23.04 -14.57 -19.53
CA PRO A 371 -23.04 -15.59 -20.57
C PRO A 371 -21.77 -15.53 -21.43
N LYS A 372 -21.31 -16.68 -21.93
CA LYS A 372 -20.13 -16.77 -22.82
C LYS A 372 -20.26 -15.97 -24.12
N GLU A 373 -21.47 -15.56 -24.47
CA GLU A 373 -21.78 -14.78 -25.68
C GLU A 373 -21.33 -13.30 -25.56
N ASP A 374 -21.07 -12.82 -24.34
CA ASP A 374 -20.74 -11.42 -24.04
C ASP A 374 -19.22 -11.13 -23.91
N GLY A 375 -18.34 -12.05 -24.33
CA GLY A 375 -16.87 -11.93 -24.29
C GLY A 375 -16.25 -12.41 -25.58
#